data_AF-A4CSK7-F1
#
_entry.id   AF-A4CSK7-F1
#
_cell.length_a   1.000
_cell.length_b   1.000
_cell.length_c   1.000
_cell.angle_alpha   90.00
_cell.angle_beta   90.00
_cell.angle_gamma   90.00
#
_symmetry.space_group_name_H-M   'P 1'
#
loop_
_entity.id
_entity.type
_entity.pdbx_description
1 polymer ?
#
loop_
_entity_poly.entity_id
_entity_poly.type
_entity_poly.pdbx_seq_one_letter_code
_entity_poly.pdbx_strand_id
1 'polypeptide(L)' 'MGEARRRASQGLPPRQQKSNPKDAERLIAWLPLTRNQASQFVSITTRGAWIGIGALVVFWVVVRFVGPAAGWWTLADTP' A
#
# COMPACT_ATOMS: atom_id res chain seq x y z
N MET A 1 -21.49 -20.79 16.72
CA MET A 1 -20.14 -21.35 16.99
C MET A 1 -19.77 -22.28 15.83
N GLY A 2 -19.37 -21.77 14.68
CA GLY A 2 -18.01 -21.30 14.40
C GLY A 2 -17.15 -22.48 13.97
N GLU A 3 -17.15 -22.80 12.68
CA GLU A 3 -16.28 -23.81 12.07
C GLU A 3 -14.79 -23.60 12.35
N ALA A 4 -14.40 -22.35 12.59
CA ALA A 4 -13.08 -21.97 13.12
C ALA A 4 -12.82 -22.57 14.52
N ARG A 5 -13.82 -22.55 15.41
CA ARG A 5 -13.75 -23.15 16.75
C ARG A 5 -13.77 -24.68 16.70
N ARG A 6 -14.47 -25.26 15.70
CA ARG A 6 -14.45 -26.72 15.44
C ARG A 6 -13.08 -27.19 14.94
N ARG A 7 -12.38 -26.42 14.12
CA ARG A 7 -11.02 -26.79 13.69
C ARG A 7 -9.95 -26.54 14.74
N ALA A 8 -10.10 -25.47 15.52
CA ALA A 8 -9.23 -25.21 16.68
C ALA A 8 -9.31 -26.33 17.72
N SER A 9 -10.51 -26.86 18.00
CA SER A 9 -10.68 -28.00 18.91
C SER A 9 -10.18 -29.33 18.35
N GLN A 10 -10.06 -29.45 17.03
CA GLN A 10 -9.49 -30.63 16.35
C GLN A 10 -7.99 -30.47 16.02
N GLY A 11 -7.34 -29.40 16.51
CA GLY A 11 -5.92 -29.13 16.27
C GLY A 11 -5.55 -28.86 14.80
N LEU A 12 -6.54 -28.63 13.93
CA LEU A 12 -6.27 -28.36 12.52
C LEU A 12 -5.89 -26.88 12.33
N PRO A 13 -4.91 -26.59 11.45
CA PRO A 13 -4.55 -25.23 11.12
C PRO A 13 -5.74 -24.46 10.52
N PRO A 14 -5.76 -23.11 10.67
CA PRO A 14 -6.76 -22.26 10.04
C PRO A 14 -6.85 -22.52 8.53
N ARG A 15 -8.02 -22.28 7.93
CA ARG A 15 -8.18 -22.47 6.47
C ARG A 15 -7.22 -21.51 5.78
N GLN A 16 -6.19 -22.05 5.15
CA GLN A 16 -5.36 -21.29 4.24
C GLN A 16 -6.27 -20.83 3.10
N GLN A 17 -6.28 -19.52 2.84
CA GLN A 17 -7.07 -18.94 1.76
C GLN A 17 -6.50 -19.46 0.43
N LYS A 18 -7.22 -20.40 -0.20
CA LYS A 18 -6.85 -20.91 -1.52
C LYS A 18 -6.77 -19.72 -2.47
N SER A 19 -5.61 -19.47 -3.06
CA SER A 19 -5.45 -18.54 -4.17
C SER A 19 -6.42 -18.95 -5.28
N ASN A 20 -7.14 -17.98 -5.83
CA ASN A 20 -8.18 -18.26 -6.79
C ASN A 20 -7.50 -18.65 -8.12
N PRO A 21 -7.94 -19.71 -8.83
CA PRO A 21 -7.33 -20.12 -10.10
C PRO A 21 -7.31 -18.99 -11.16
N LYS A 22 -8.23 -18.03 -11.04
CA LYS A 22 -8.32 -16.81 -11.88
C LYS A 22 -7.14 -15.85 -11.71
N ASP A 23 -6.36 -15.97 -10.63
CA ASP A 23 -5.17 -15.14 -10.39
C ASP A 23 -3.97 -15.62 -11.24
N ALA A 24 -3.99 -16.88 -11.66
CA ALA A 24 -3.00 -17.50 -12.55
C ALA A 24 -3.35 -17.33 -14.05
N GLU A 25 -4.52 -16.78 -14.36
CA GLU A 25 -4.96 -16.58 -15.73
C GLU A 25 -4.12 -15.47 -16.38
N ARG A 26 -3.35 -15.84 -17.41
CA ARG A 26 -2.52 -14.92 -18.19
C ARG A 26 -3.45 -13.89 -18.83
N LEU A 27 -3.16 -12.60 -18.67
CA LEU A 27 -4.00 -11.54 -19.23
C LEU A 27 -4.06 -11.60 -20.77
N ILE A 28 -2.97 -12.07 -21.40
CA ILE A 28 -2.86 -12.25 -22.86
C ILE A 28 -1.94 -13.47 -23.10
N ALA A 29 -2.34 -14.43 -23.93
CA ALA A 29 -1.65 -15.73 -24.09
C ALA A 29 -0.19 -15.65 -24.58
N TRP A 30 0.17 -14.58 -25.29
CA TRP A 30 1.51 -14.37 -25.87
C TRP A 30 2.48 -13.62 -24.93
N LEU A 31 1.98 -12.92 -23.91
CA LEU A 31 2.81 -12.16 -22.99
C LEU A 31 2.90 -12.90 -21.63
N PRO A 32 4.11 -13.20 -21.12
CA PRO A 32 4.28 -13.89 -19.85
C PRO A 32 4.02 -12.97 -18.64
N LEU A 33 2.94 -12.19 -18.69
CA LEU A 33 2.49 -11.31 -17.62
C LEU A 33 1.25 -11.93 -16.97
N THR A 34 1.43 -12.53 -15.81
CA THR A 34 0.31 -13.08 -15.03
C THR A 34 -0.48 -11.93 -14.41
N ARG A 35 -1.81 -12.08 -14.29
CA ARG A 35 -2.66 -11.07 -13.65
C ARG A 35 -2.20 -10.71 -12.24
N ASN A 36 -1.61 -11.69 -11.54
CA ASN A 36 -1.03 -11.52 -10.22
C ASN A 36 0.20 -10.60 -10.21
N GLN A 37 1.08 -10.65 -11.23
CA GLN A 37 2.23 -9.74 -11.32
C GLN A 37 1.81 -8.30 -11.60
N ALA A 38 0.82 -8.10 -12.47
CA ALA A 38 0.29 -6.78 -12.77
C ALA A 38 -0.42 -6.17 -11.55
N SER A 39 -1.25 -6.94 -10.84
CA SER A 39 -1.92 -6.46 -9.62
C SER A 39 -0.92 -6.15 -8.52
N GLN A 40 0.12 -6.96 -8.33
CA GLN A 40 1.20 -6.70 -7.38
C GLN A 40 1.95 -5.41 -7.73
N PHE A 41 2.31 -5.20 -9.00
CA PHE A 41 2.95 -3.97 -9.45
C PHE A 41 2.11 -2.73 -9.18
N VAL A 42 0.82 -2.76 -9.56
CA VAL A 42 -0.11 -1.66 -9.29
C VAL A 42 -0.27 -1.43 -7.79
N SER A 43 -0.33 -2.48 -6.98
CA SER A 43 -0.45 -2.34 -5.53
C SER A 43 0.76 -1.66 -4.89
N ILE A 44 1.98 -2.03 -5.31
CA ILE A 44 3.24 -1.47 -4.80
C ILE A 44 3.37 -0.02 -5.23
N THR A 45 3.14 0.27 -6.51
CA THR A 45 3.24 1.63 -7.06
C THR A 45 2.18 2.55 -6.47
N THR A 46 0.94 2.08 -6.31
CA THR A 46 -0.13 2.84 -5.65
C THR A 46 0.24 3.15 -4.20
N ARG A 47 0.74 2.16 -3.45
CA ARG A 47 1.20 2.38 -2.07
C ARG A 47 2.37 3.36 -2.01
N GLY A 48 3.31 3.27 -2.95
CA GLY A 48 4.41 4.22 -3.11
C GLY A 48 3.93 5.64 -3.41
N ALA A 49 2.91 5.80 -4.26
CA ALA A 49 2.33 7.10 -4.58
C ALA A 49 1.71 7.76 -3.33
N TRP A 50 0.99 7.00 -2.50
CA TRP A 50 0.47 7.51 -1.23
C TRP A 50 1.57 7.95 -0.26
N ILE A 51 2.68 7.21 -0.19
CA ILE A 51 3.84 7.61 0.60
C ILE A 51 4.44 8.91 0.06
N GLY A 52 4.58 9.03 -1.26
CA GLY A 52 5.09 10.24 -1.91
C GLY A 52 4.22 11.47 -1.66
N ILE A 53 2.90 11.32 -1.79
CA ILE A 53 1.94 12.39 -1.47
C ILE A 53 2.05 12.79 0.00
N GLY A 54 2.07 11.82 0.91
CA GLY A 54 2.24 12.07 2.34
C GLY A 54 3.55 12.80 2.66
N ALA A 55 4.66 12.36 2.07
CA ALA A 55 5.96 13.00 2.21
C ALA A 55 5.97 14.43 1.67
N LEU A 56 5.32 14.70 0.54
CA LEU A 56 5.21 16.04 -0.02
C LEU A 56 4.41 16.97 0.89
N VAL A 57 3.30 16.50 1.45
CA VAL A 57 2.50 17.28 2.41
C VAL A 57 3.31 17.58 3.67
N VAL A 58 3.98 16.59 4.24
CA VAL A 58 4.84 16.78 5.43
C VAL A 58 5.96 17.78 5.12
N PHE A 59 6.64 17.63 3.98
CA PHE A 59 7.66 18.56 3.54
C PHE A 59 7.11 19.98 3.41
N TRP A 60 5.95 20.14 2.76
CA TRP A 60 5.29 21.43 2.63
C TRP A 60 4.99 22.06 3.99
N VAL A 61 4.47 21.29 4.96
CA VAL A 61 4.21 21.78 6.33
C VAL A 61 5.51 22.20 7.03
N VAL A 62 6.57 21.40 6.91
CA VAL A 62 7.87 21.72 7.50
C VAL A 62 8.41 23.03 6.91
N VAL A 63 8.37 23.16 5.59
CA VAL A 63 8.83 24.37 4.89
C VAL A 63 8.01 25.60 5.29
N ARG A 64 6.69 25.46 5.38
CA ARG A 64 5.77 26.58 5.52
C ARG A 64 5.52 27.03 6.96
N PHE A 65 5.62 26.11 7.92
CA PHE A 65 5.29 26.37 9.32
C PHE A 65 6.46 26.10 10.26
N VAL A 66 7.09 24.92 10.18
CA VAL A 66 8.15 24.54 11.13
C VAL A 66 9.39 25.40 10.96
N GLY A 67 9.85 25.60 9.73
CA GLY A 67 11.01 26.45 9.45
C GLY A 67 10.84 27.88 9.95
N PRO A 68 9.75 28.58 9.59
CA PRO A 68 9.48 29.92 10.10
C PRO A 68 9.29 29.96 11.62
N ALA A 69 8.57 29.01 12.22
CA ALA A 69 8.35 28.97 13.67
C ALA A 69 9.63 28.66 14.46
N ALA A 70 10.54 27.86 13.88
CA ALA A 70 11.85 27.57 14.46
C ALA A 70 12.90 28.66 14.16
N GLY A 71 12.56 29.67 13.35
CA GLY A 71 13.46 30.76 12.96
C GLY A 71 14.56 30.37 11.96
N TRP A 72 14.40 29.26 11.23
CA TRP A 72 15.40 28.80 10.24
C TRP A 72 15.41 29.64 8.96
N TRP A 73 14.23 30.14 8.54
CA TRP A 73 14.07 31.08 7.44
C TRP A 73 12.77 31.86 7.58
N THR A 74 12.71 33.01 6.92
CA THR A 74 11.48 33.81 6.80
C THR A 74 10.90 33.63 5.41
N LEU A 75 9.58 33.75 5.29
CA LEU A 75 8.91 33.74 4.00
C LEU A 75 9.14 35.09 3.32
N ALA A 76 9.48 35.08 2.03
CA ALA A 76 9.69 36.32 1.28
C ALA A 76 8.39 37.11 1.06
N ASP A 77 7.24 36.44 1.12
CA ASP A 77 5.94 36.99 0.74
C ASP A 77 5.18 37.62 1.91
N THR A 78 5.79 37.71 3.11
CA THR A 78 5.19 38.41 4.25
C THR A 78 5.37 39.92 4.08
N PRO A 79 4.29 40.73 4.11
CA PRO A 79 4.34 42.18 3.95
C PRO A 79 5.11 42.88 5.07
#